data_AF-A0A7Y1SYK1-F1
#
_entry.id   AF-A0A7Y1SYK1-F1
#
_cell.length_a   1.000
_cell.length_b   1.000
_cell.length_c   1.000
_cell.angle_alpha   90.00
_cell.angle_beta   90.00
_cell.angle_gamma   90.00
#
_symmetry.space_group_name_H-M   'P 1'
#
loop_
_entity.id
_entity.type
_entity.pdbx_description
1 polymer ?
#
loop_
_entity_poly.entity_id
_entity_poly.type
_entity_poly.pdbx_seq_one_letter_code
_entity_poly.pdbx_strand_id
1 'polypeptide(L)' 'MIRAFDLVVSAAMLTLMAPVIGLAALAVYLETGGPVLYRALRVGKDGVDFEMLKLRTMRTGSDGLSI' A
#
# COMPACT_ATOMS: atom_id res chain seq x y z
N MET A 1 -8.84 22.12 -8.13
CA MET A 1 -10.02 21.26 -8.35
C MET A 1 -9.67 19.77 -8.27
N ILE A 2 -8.67 19.29 -9.03
CA ILE A 2 -8.24 17.88 -9.04
C ILE A 2 -7.91 17.34 -7.63
N ARG A 3 -7.19 18.11 -6.79
CA ARG A 3 -6.82 17.67 -5.42
C ARG A 3 -7.99 17.40 -4.47
N ALA A 4 -9.02 18.24 -4.50
CA ALA A 4 -10.18 18.06 -3.63
C ALA A 4 -11.00 16.84 -4.08
N PHE A 5 -11.13 16.66 -5.39
CA PHE A 5 -11.76 15.48 -5.98
C PHE A 5 -11.00 14.19 -5.61
N ASP A 6 -9.67 14.18 -5.79
CA ASP A 6 -8.81 13.05 -5.44
C ASP A 6 -8.98 12.66 -3.97
N LEU A 7 -9.00 13.65 -3.07
CA LEU A 7 -9.16 13.42 -1.63
C LEU A 7 -10.53 12.81 -1.30
N VAL A 8 -11.62 13.37 -1.83
CA VAL A 8 -12.98 12.89 -1.55
C VAL A 8 -13.20 11.49 -2.09
N VAL A 9 -12.82 11.25 -3.35
CA VAL A 9 -13.02 9.94 -4.00
C VAL A 9 -12.14 8.87 -3.37
N SER A 10 -10.86 9.18 -3.08
CA SER A 10 -9.97 8.22 -2.42
C SER A 10 -10.43 7.88 -1.00
N ALA A 11 -10.88 8.86 -0.21
CA ALA A 11 -11.40 8.60 1.14
C ALA A 11 -12.69 7.75 1.11
N ALA A 12 -13.61 8.04 0.19
CA ALA A 12 -14.83 7.27 0.01
C ALA A 12 -14.52 5.81 -0.40
N MET A 13 -13.65 5.62 -1.40
CA MET A 13 -13.27 4.30 -1.87
C MET A 13 -12.47 3.52 -0.82
N LEU A 14 -11.58 4.17 -0.08
CA LEU A 14 -10.82 3.53 0.99
C LEU A 14 -11.76 3.04 2.09
N THR A 15 -12.76 3.83 2.47
CA THR A 15 -13.75 3.44 3.48
C THR A 15 -14.59 2.25 3.00
N LEU A 16 -15.04 2.29 1.74
CA LEU A 16 -15.82 1.21 1.13
C LEU A 16 -15.03 -0.09 1.00
N MET A 17 -13.74 0.01 0.63
CA MET A 17 -12.87 -1.15 0.42
C MET A 17 -12.12 -1.61 1.67
N ALA A 18 -12.19 -0.85 2.78
CA ALA A 18 -11.56 -1.18 4.05
C ALA A 18 -11.80 -2.63 4.51
N PRO A 19 -13.03 -3.20 4.48
CA PRO A 19 -13.24 -4.60 4.88
C PRO A 19 -12.50 -5.59 3.98
N VAL A 20 -12.51 -5.37 2.65
CA VAL A 20 -11.81 -6.24 1.69
C VAL A 20 -10.30 -6.15 1.87
N ILE A 21 -9.77 -4.94 2.03
CA ILE A 21 -8.36 -4.70 2.31
C ILE A 21 -7.96 -5.34 3.65
N GLY A 22 -8.81 -5.27 4.67
CA GLY A 22 -8.60 -5.91 5.98
C GLY A 22 -8.55 -7.43 5.90
N LEU A 23 -9.43 -8.06 5.14
CA LEU A 23 -9.40 -9.52 4.91
C LEU A 23 -8.16 -9.95 4.14
N ALA A 24 -7.79 -9.22 3.09
CA ALA A 24 -6.57 -9.48 2.34
C ALA A 24 -5.32 -9.27 3.21
N ALA A 25 -5.32 -8.23 4.05
CA ALA A 25 -4.26 -7.97 5.02
C ALA A 25 -4.09 -9.11 6.02
N LEU A 26 -5.20 -9.65 6.53
CA LEU A 26 -5.20 -10.81 7.41
C LEU A 26 -4.66 -12.06 6.70
N ALA A 27 -5.08 -12.32 5.47
CA ALA A 27 -4.58 -13.46 4.69
C ALA A 27 -3.06 -13.39 4.49
N VAL A 28 -2.54 -12.21 4.12
CA VAL A 28 -1.09 -11.98 3.98
C VAL A 28 -0.36 -12.20 5.31
N TYR A 29 -0.92 -11.71 6.41
CA TYR A 29 -0.33 -11.90 7.74
C TYR A 29 -0.23 -13.38 8.12
N LEU A 30 -1.29 -14.15 7.87
CA LEU A 30 -1.33 -15.59 8.16
C LEU A 30 -0.34 -16.39 7.31
N GLU A 31 -0.11 -15.98 6.06
CA GLU A 31 0.81 -16.68 5.15
C GLU A 31 2.29 -16.35 5.42
N THR A 32 2.61 -15.08 5.70
CA THR A 32 4.01 -14.62 5.80
C THR A 32 4.50 -14.42 7.23
N GLY A 33 3.62 -14.32 8.22
CA GLY A 33 3.97 -14.05 9.63
C GLY A 33 4.67 -12.71 9.87
N GLY A 34 4.67 -11.82 8.88
CA GLY A 34 5.45 -10.58 8.87
C GLY A 34 4.61 -9.34 8.57
N PRO A 35 5.26 -8.20 8.29
CA PRO A 35 4.56 -6.96 8.00
C PRO A 35 3.68 -7.11 6.74
N VAL A 36 2.41 -6.73 6.86
CA VAL A 36 1.42 -6.89 5.79
C VAL A 36 1.63 -5.91 4.63
N LEU A 37 2.15 -4.72 4.93
CA LEU A 37 2.39 -3.68 3.94
C LEU A 37 3.85 -3.67 3.48
N TYR A 38 4.03 -3.30 2.22
CA TYR A 38 5.31 -3.03 1.59
C TYR A 38 5.34 -1.58 1.08
N ARG A 39 6.47 -0.91 1.31
CA ARG A 39 6.72 0.47 0.88
C ARG A 39 7.61 0.43 -0.37
N ALA A 40 7.07 0.87 -1.50
CA ALA A 40 7.82 0.96 -2.75
C ALA A 40 8.14 2.43 -3.06
N LEU A 41 9.41 2.77 -3.25
CA LEU A 41 9.79 4.10 -3.72
C LEU A 41 9.34 4.29 -5.18
N ARG A 42 8.74 5.44 -5.47
CA ARG A 42 8.33 5.86 -6.81
C ARG A 42 8.58 7.35 -7.00
N VAL A 43 9.00 7.73 -8.20
CA VAL A 43 9.14 9.13 -8.60
C VAL A 43 7.74 9.74 -8.67
N GLY A 44 7.51 10.77 -7.86
CA GLY A 44 6.24 11.48 -7.75
C GLY A 44 6.18 12.76 -8.58
N LYS A 45 5.31 13.66 -8.14
CA LYS A 45 5.11 14.97 -8.79
C LYS A 45 6.40 15.80 -8.66
N ASP A 46 6.77 16.48 -9.75
CA ASP A 46 7.94 17.36 -9.81
C ASP A 46 9.27 16.65 -9.49
N GLY A 47 9.34 15.32 -9.70
CA GLY A 47 10.53 14.52 -9.43
C GLY A 47 10.77 14.21 -7.95
N VAL A 48 9.84 14.56 -7.07
CA VAL A 48 9.93 14.25 -5.64
C VAL A 48 9.49 12.82 -5.41
N ASP A 49 10.39 11.98 -4.91
CA ASP A 49 10.09 10.59 -4.57
C ASP A 49 9.04 10.50 -3.45
N PHE A 50 8.23 9.45 -3.51
CA PHE A 50 7.29 9.10 -2.45
C PHE A 50 7.21 7.59 -2.25
N GLU A 51 6.80 7.20 -1.04
CA GLU A 51 6.55 5.81 -0.70
C GLU A 51 5.13 5.41 -1.07
N MET A 52 5.01 4.47 -2.01
CA MET A 52 3.75 3.83 -2.37
C MET A 52 3.52 2.60 -1.50
N LEU A 53 2.47 2.65 -0.68
CA LEU A 53 2.02 1.51 0.13
C LEU A 53 1.23 0.51 -0.71
N LYS A 54 1.56 -0.78 -0.58
CA LYS A 54 0.79 -1.89 -1.15
C LYS A 54 0.77 -3.09 -0.20
N LEU A 55 -0.23 -3.95 -0.36
CA LEU A 55 -0.23 -5.26 0.29
C LEU A 55 0.97 -6.07 -0.21
N ARG A 56 1.60 -6.78 0.73
CA ARG A 56 2.75 -7.62 0.45
C ARG A 56 2.29 -8.90 -0.24
N THR A 57 2.88 -9.18 -1.40
CA THR A 57 2.65 -10.42 -2.16
C THR A 57 3.90 -11.30 -2.24
N MET A 58 5.05 -10.78 -1.81
CA MET A 58 6.34 -11.46 -1.88
C MET A 58 6.86 -11.74 -0.47
N ARG A 59 7.67 -12.80 -0.31
CA ARG A 59 8.34 -13.10 0.97
C ARG A 59 9.32 -11.98 1.34
N THR A 60 9.49 -11.77 2.64
CA THR A 60 10.45 -10.81 3.21
C THR A 60 11.86 -11.11 2.69
N GLY A 61 12.56 -10.09 2.18
CA GLY A 61 13.94 -10.20 1.67
C GLY A 61 14.07 -10.59 0.19
N SER A 62 12.97 -10.61 -0.57
CA SER A 62 12.98 -10.92 -2.01
C SER A 62 13.32 -9.71 -2.90
N ASP A 63 13.22 -8.51 -2.35
CA ASP A 63 13.40 -7.22 -3.01
C ASP A 63 14.86 -6.73 -3.00
N GLY A 64 15.81 -7.51 -2.48
CA GLY A 64 17.24 -7.16 -2.42
C GLY A 64 17.56 -5.96 -1.52
N LEU A 65 16.54 -5.26 -1.03
CA LEU A 65 16.60 -4.24 0.01
C LEU A 65 16.64 -4.94 1.36
N SER A 66 17.81 -5.46 1.69
CA SER A 66 18.17 -5.82 3.07
C SER A 66 18.42 -4.55 3.87
N ILE A 67 17.37 -3.98 4.47
CA ILE A 67 17.46 -3.05 5.59
C ILE A 67 16.45 -3.43 6.66
#